data_AF-A0A6U3TS61-F1
#
_entry.id   AF-A0A6U3TS61-F1
#
_cell.length_a   1.000
_cell.length_b   1.000
_cell.length_c   1.000
_cell.angle_alpha   90.00
_cell.angle_beta   90.00
_cell.angle_gamma   90.00
#
_symmetry.space_group_name_H-M   'P 1'
#
loop_
_entity.id
_entity.type
_entity.pdbx_description
1 polymer ?
#
loop_
_entity_poly.entity_id
_entity_poly.type
_entity_poly.pdbx_seq_one_letter_code
_entity_poly.pdbx_strand_id
1 'polypeptide(L)'
;MRLSLLSLTVAVASTTTNAFVPTLLRSSSSSPAAAILATTPLLLSSKFVSTRATATTQNSPLQSAKDNIDTNITSEDENTTCAENNMSGATLATMVDKEYPGTAVARMIAVRARVAELASGDDLNGPWEDVRRRILWAGGLKDLPNSRPGQGYTGHSFNDYNHVDLTTMNDQVSNNTNNGQVEGIAYGNRLGEGIRIASLPELGAGGSWSTCAMGCNKDPPQDVAHLQFRSRIAFKLVWVPNELYDTFVLVDDDGKLLARGTPSDGPSALPPLRERQLNYRIMAGSKYSKEAEKIARNVATE
;
A
#
# COMPACT_ATOMS: atom_id res chain seq x y z
N MET A 1 50.13 64.15 -13.31
CA MET A 1 49.33 63.47 -14.34
C MET A 1 47.88 63.48 -13.90
N ARG A 2 47.01 64.05 -14.73
CA ARG A 2 45.58 64.24 -14.53
C ARG A 2 44.83 62.93 -14.80
N LEU A 3 43.77 62.64 -14.05
CA LEU A 3 42.43 62.39 -14.62
C LEU A 3 41.37 62.42 -13.51
N SER A 4 40.43 63.34 -13.71
CA SER A 4 39.17 63.57 -13.01
C SER A 4 38.06 62.86 -13.80
N LEU A 5 36.99 62.38 -13.14
CA LEU A 5 35.59 62.28 -13.62
C LEU A 5 34.75 61.76 -12.43
N LEU A 6 33.97 62.60 -11.75
CA LEU A 6 32.59 63.04 -12.02
C LEU A 6 31.50 62.01 -11.71
N SER A 7 30.65 62.43 -10.78
CA SER A 7 29.41 61.83 -10.28
C SER A 7 28.29 61.88 -11.33
N LEU A 8 27.38 60.92 -11.33
CA LEU A 8 26.03 61.10 -11.89
C LEU A 8 24.99 60.26 -11.13
N THR A 9 24.24 60.94 -10.26
CA THR A 9 22.93 60.54 -9.75
C THR A 9 21.87 60.69 -10.84
N VAL A 10 21.01 59.69 -11.02
CA VAL A 10 19.72 59.84 -11.69
C VAL A 10 18.64 59.23 -10.80
N ALA A 11 17.80 60.09 -10.24
CA ALA A 11 16.50 59.74 -9.68
C ALA A 11 15.45 59.95 -10.77
N VAL A 12 14.52 59.01 -10.94
CA VAL A 12 13.27 59.24 -11.68
C VAL A 12 12.11 58.81 -10.81
N ALA A 13 11.29 59.78 -10.44
CA ALA A 13 9.94 59.62 -9.94
C ALA A 13 8.97 60.07 -11.05
N SER A 14 7.86 59.35 -11.23
CA SER A 14 6.59 59.83 -11.82
C SER A 14 5.53 58.75 -11.56
N THR A 15 4.59 58.89 -10.63
CA THR A 15 3.34 59.69 -10.60
C THR A 15 2.27 59.30 -11.63
N THR A 16 1.11 58.90 -11.05
CA THR A 16 -0.29 59.08 -11.52
C THR A 16 -0.77 58.14 -12.65
N THR A 17 -2.01 57.65 -12.72
CA THR A 17 -3.33 58.13 -12.27
C THR A 17 -4.32 56.96 -12.05
N ASN A 18 -5.22 57.13 -11.09
CA ASN A 18 -6.50 56.41 -10.97
C ASN A 18 -7.40 56.63 -12.20
N ALA A 19 -8.17 55.60 -12.59
CA ALA A 19 -9.45 55.79 -13.27
C ALA A 19 -10.44 54.70 -12.85
N PHE A 20 -11.44 55.18 -12.13
CA PHE A 20 -12.64 54.52 -11.64
C PHE A 20 -13.71 54.64 -12.73
N VAL A 21 -14.36 53.56 -13.16
CA VAL A 21 -15.70 53.62 -13.76
C VAL A 21 -16.52 52.39 -13.33
N PRO A 22 -17.74 52.58 -12.80
CA PRO A 22 -18.62 51.51 -12.34
C PRO A 22 -19.59 51.06 -13.44
N THR A 23 -20.06 49.81 -13.35
CA THR A 23 -21.33 49.40 -13.98
C THR A 23 -22.16 48.63 -12.96
N LEU A 24 -23.33 49.18 -12.67
CA LEU A 24 -24.40 48.68 -11.82
C LEU A 24 -25.55 48.17 -12.70
N LEU A 25 -26.41 47.33 -12.10
CA LEU A 25 -27.74 46.83 -12.54
C LEU A 25 -27.70 45.52 -13.38
N ARG A 26 -28.53 44.50 -13.16
CA ARG A 26 -29.68 44.29 -12.25
C ARG A 26 -30.07 42.80 -12.25
N SER A 27 -30.53 42.31 -11.10
CA SER A 27 -31.61 41.33 -10.82
C SER A 27 -31.95 40.18 -11.79
N SER A 28 -32.02 38.95 -11.26
CA SER A 28 -33.28 38.22 -10.97
C SER A 28 -33.00 36.78 -10.54
N SER A 29 -33.20 36.45 -9.25
CA SER A 29 -34.24 35.52 -8.75
C SER A 29 -34.55 34.28 -9.60
N SER A 30 -34.20 33.09 -9.10
CA SER A 30 -35.19 32.06 -8.72
C SER A 30 -34.50 30.70 -8.46
N SER A 31 -34.58 30.21 -7.23
CA SER A 31 -34.58 28.76 -6.96
C SER A 31 -35.89 28.15 -7.48
N PRO A 32 -35.84 26.90 -7.96
CA PRO A 32 -36.55 25.82 -7.28
C PRO A 32 -35.62 24.60 -7.08
N ALA A 33 -35.58 24.03 -5.87
CA ALA A 33 -36.44 22.94 -5.42
C ALA A 33 -36.14 21.58 -6.10
N ALA A 34 -35.58 20.71 -5.27
CA ALA A 34 -35.60 19.25 -5.27
C ALA A 34 -36.45 18.55 -6.35
N ALA A 35 -35.79 17.69 -7.12
CA ALA A 35 -36.41 16.52 -7.74
C ALA A 35 -35.58 15.28 -7.36
N ILE A 36 -36.09 14.56 -6.37
CA ILE A 36 -35.70 13.19 -6.02
C ILE A 36 -36.22 12.31 -7.16
N LEU A 37 -35.34 11.80 -8.02
CA LEU A 37 -35.68 10.68 -8.89
C LEU A 37 -35.13 9.41 -8.27
N ALA A 38 -36.03 8.69 -7.59
CA ALA A 38 -35.82 7.31 -7.20
C ALA A 38 -35.78 6.44 -8.45
N THR A 39 -34.59 6.06 -8.90
CA THR A 39 -34.42 4.98 -9.86
C THR A 39 -34.42 3.65 -9.12
N THR A 40 -35.54 2.94 -9.26
CA THR A 40 -35.72 1.55 -8.88
C THR A 40 -34.65 0.66 -9.52
N PRO A 41 -33.99 -0.25 -8.78
CA PRO A 41 -33.15 -1.26 -9.39
C PRO A 41 -34.04 -2.34 -10.04
N LEU A 42 -33.84 -2.55 -11.34
CA LEU A 42 -34.40 -3.67 -12.09
C LEU A 42 -33.80 -4.97 -11.51
N LEU A 43 -34.63 -5.77 -10.84
CA LEU A 43 -34.28 -7.13 -10.42
C LEU A 43 -34.22 -8.03 -11.66
N LEU A 44 -33.01 -8.26 -12.19
CA LEU A 44 -32.76 -9.36 -13.10
C LEU A 44 -32.67 -10.67 -12.30
N SER A 45 -33.79 -11.38 -12.24
CA SER A 45 -33.89 -12.76 -11.76
C SER A 45 -33.17 -13.70 -12.73
N SER A 46 -31.89 -14.00 -12.47
CA SER A 46 -31.20 -15.13 -13.10
C SER A 46 -31.60 -16.43 -12.39
N LYS A 47 -32.46 -17.21 -13.06
CA LYS A 47 -32.77 -18.60 -12.70
C LYS A 47 -31.49 -19.43 -12.88
N PHE A 48 -30.82 -19.80 -11.79
CA PHE A 48 -29.80 -20.85 -11.84
C PHE A 48 -30.49 -22.22 -11.87
N VAL A 49 -30.36 -22.89 -13.01
CA VAL A 49 -30.67 -24.31 -13.16
C VAL A 49 -29.57 -25.09 -12.46
N SER A 50 -29.93 -25.78 -11.38
CA SER A 50 -29.08 -26.70 -10.63
C SER A 50 -29.03 -28.05 -11.35
N THR A 51 -27.98 -28.32 -12.11
CA THR A 51 -27.67 -29.67 -12.60
C THR A 51 -26.82 -30.40 -11.56
N ARG A 52 -27.47 -31.36 -10.90
CA ARG A 52 -26.91 -32.30 -9.93
C ARG A 52 -26.13 -33.36 -10.71
N ALA A 53 -24.79 -33.34 -10.62
CA ALA A 53 -23.95 -34.44 -11.09
C ALA A 53 -23.61 -35.36 -9.91
N THR A 54 -24.24 -36.53 -9.90
CA THR A 54 -23.90 -37.68 -9.07
C THR A 54 -22.66 -38.37 -9.64
N ALA A 55 -21.56 -38.41 -8.89
CA ALA A 55 -20.42 -39.26 -9.19
C ALA A 55 -20.27 -40.30 -8.08
N THR A 56 -20.36 -41.54 -8.52
CA THR A 56 -20.47 -42.80 -7.80
C THR A 56 -19.16 -43.21 -7.12
N THR A 57 -19.29 -43.64 -5.86
CA THR A 57 -18.31 -44.39 -5.08
C THR A 57 -18.07 -45.77 -5.69
N GLN A 58 -16.81 -46.14 -5.94
CA GLN A 58 -16.39 -47.55 -5.98
C GLN A 58 -15.13 -47.72 -5.14
N ASN A 59 -15.26 -48.59 -4.14
CA ASN A 59 -14.21 -49.06 -3.23
C ASN A 59 -13.67 -50.42 -3.71
N SER A 60 -12.40 -50.66 -3.34
CA SER A 60 -11.75 -51.95 -2.98
C SER A 60 -10.87 -52.62 -4.06
N PRO A 61 -9.87 -53.47 -3.70
CA PRO A 61 -9.27 -53.74 -2.38
C PRO A 61 -7.71 -53.72 -2.34
N LEU A 62 -7.21 -53.82 -1.10
CA LEU A 62 -5.84 -54.16 -0.65
C LEU A 62 -5.07 -55.17 -1.53
N GLN A 63 -3.75 -54.95 -1.65
CA GLN A 63 -2.76 -56.03 -1.56
C GLN A 63 -1.41 -55.54 -1.02
N SER A 64 -0.83 -56.36 -0.14
CA SER A 64 0.38 -56.14 0.64
C SER A 64 1.65 -56.67 -0.03
N ALA A 65 2.78 -56.00 0.18
CA ALA A 65 4.14 -56.56 0.26
C ALA A 65 4.99 -55.46 0.94
N LYS A 66 5.52 -55.61 2.17
CA LYS A 66 6.59 -56.49 2.70
C LYS A 66 7.91 -56.44 1.93
N ASP A 67 8.93 -56.09 2.72
CA ASP A 67 10.39 -56.22 2.53
C ASP A 67 11.02 -55.16 1.60
N ASN A 68 12.13 -54.48 1.91
CA ASN A 68 13.29 -54.87 2.71
C ASN A 68 14.03 -53.62 3.23
N ILE A 69 14.50 -53.70 4.48
CA ILE A 69 15.50 -52.79 5.07
C ILE A 69 16.85 -53.39 4.74
N ASP A 70 17.72 -52.65 4.06
CA ASP A 70 19.16 -52.91 4.08
C ASP A 70 19.91 -51.59 4.33
N THR A 71 20.52 -51.56 5.50
CA THR A 71 21.55 -50.64 5.94
C THR A 71 22.81 -50.85 5.11
N ASN A 72 23.38 -49.79 4.55
CA ASN A 72 24.83 -49.75 4.34
C ASN A 72 25.37 -48.36 4.65
N ILE A 73 25.99 -48.28 5.82
CA ILE A 73 26.80 -47.17 6.30
C ILE A 73 28.21 -47.44 5.78
N THR A 74 28.71 -46.57 4.90
CA THR A 74 30.14 -46.36 4.71
C THR A 74 30.39 -44.86 4.70
N SER A 75 31.07 -44.43 5.75
CA SER A 75 31.78 -43.16 5.89
C SER A 75 32.79 -42.96 4.77
N GLU A 76 32.90 -41.74 4.25
CA GLU A 76 34.16 -40.99 4.22
C GLU A 76 33.90 -39.52 3.83
N ASP A 77 34.75 -38.68 4.39
CA ASP A 77 34.67 -37.23 4.53
C ASP A 77 34.55 -36.46 3.22
N GLU A 78 33.81 -35.34 3.22
CA GLU A 78 34.41 -34.08 2.78
C GLU A 78 33.66 -32.83 3.30
N ASN A 79 34.49 -31.99 3.89
CA ASN A 79 34.26 -30.69 4.50
C ASN A 79 33.69 -29.67 3.50
N THR A 80 32.49 -29.14 3.73
CA THR A 80 32.07 -27.82 3.22
C THR A 80 31.07 -27.19 4.20
N THR A 81 31.58 -26.22 4.96
CA THR A 81 30.77 -25.33 5.81
C THR A 81 30.01 -24.33 4.94
N CYS A 82 28.70 -24.50 4.82
CA CYS A 82 27.77 -23.41 4.54
C CYS A 82 26.94 -23.21 5.82
N ALA A 83 27.12 -22.04 6.44
CA ALA A 83 26.34 -21.62 7.59
C ALA A 83 24.88 -21.41 7.16
N GLU A 84 24.09 -22.48 7.21
CA GLU A 84 22.64 -22.39 7.25
C GLU A 84 22.26 -21.75 8.58
N ASN A 85 21.80 -20.50 8.53
CA ASN A 85 21.10 -19.85 9.64
C ASN A 85 19.77 -20.59 9.85
N ASN A 86 19.86 -21.73 10.52
CA ASN A 86 18.77 -22.59 10.91
C ASN A 86 18.04 -21.91 12.09
N MET A 87 17.21 -20.91 11.77
CA MET A 87 16.23 -20.39 12.70
C MET A 87 15.26 -21.54 13.01
N SER A 88 15.47 -22.20 14.16
CA SER A 88 14.74 -23.41 14.54
C SER A 88 13.22 -23.19 14.39
N GLY A 89 12.51 -24.18 13.83
CA GLY A 89 11.06 -24.13 13.61
C GLY A 89 10.20 -23.93 14.87
N ALA A 90 10.80 -23.98 16.06
CA ALA A 90 10.15 -23.64 17.32
C ALA A 90 9.94 -22.13 17.52
N THR A 91 10.70 -21.25 16.85
CA THR A 91 10.66 -19.79 17.08
C THR A 91 9.53 -19.07 16.35
N LEU A 92 8.99 -19.67 15.27
CA LEU A 92 7.92 -19.06 14.45
C LEU A 92 6.52 -19.23 15.05
N ALA A 93 6.26 -20.34 15.77
CA ALA A 93 4.95 -20.65 16.34
C ALA A 93 4.57 -19.76 17.56
N THR A 94 5.53 -19.05 18.14
CA THR A 94 5.33 -18.09 19.25
C THR A 94 5.16 -16.64 18.82
N MET A 95 5.18 -16.33 17.52
CA MET A 95 5.11 -14.95 17.01
C MET A 95 3.66 -14.44 16.91
N VAL A 96 2.93 -14.45 18.02
CA VAL A 96 1.62 -13.76 18.10
C VAL A 96 1.87 -12.34 18.60
N ASP A 97 1.45 -11.35 17.83
CA ASP A 97 1.38 -9.97 18.31
C ASP A 97 0.17 -9.83 19.25
N LYS A 98 0.42 -9.49 20.52
CA LYS A 98 -0.64 -9.40 21.54
C LYS A 98 -1.56 -8.20 21.32
N GLU A 99 -1.05 -7.12 20.75
CA GLU A 99 -1.81 -5.89 20.49
C GLU A 99 -2.65 -6.06 19.21
N TYR A 100 -2.03 -6.66 18.19
CA TYR A 100 -2.60 -6.91 16.87
C TYR A 100 -2.60 -8.41 16.54
N PRO A 101 -3.47 -9.22 17.18
CA PRO A 101 -3.48 -10.68 17.03
C PRO A 101 -3.85 -11.16 15.61
N GLY A 102 -4.36 -10.28 14.75
CA GLY A 102 -4.59 -10.57 13.35
C GLY A 102 -3.34 -10.56 12.49
N THR A 103 -2.19 -10.08 12.99
CA THR A 103 -0.94 -10.02 12.23
C THR A 103 -0.36 -11.40 11.96
N ALA A 104 -0.06 -11.66 10.68
CA ALA A 104 0.79 -12.77 10.27
C ALA A 104 2.27 -12.35 10.46
N VAL A 105 2.76 -12.42 11.69
CA VAL A 105 4.05 -11.81 12.08
C VAL A 105 5.23 -12.37 11.27
N ALA A 106 5.28 -13.68 11.04
CA ALA A 106 6.30 -14.30 10.21
C ALA A 106 6.33 -13.71 8.78
N ARG A 107 5.14 -13.54 8.17
CA ARG A 107 4.97 -12.93 6.85
C ARG A 107 5.38 -11.46 6.88
N MET A 108 5.01 -10.71 7.91
CA MET A 108 5.41 -9.31 8.10
C MET A 108 6.94 -9.15 8.11
N ILE A 109 7.64 -10.02 8.85
CA ILE A 109 9.10 -10.01 8.94
C ILE A 109 9.71 -10.31 7.56
N ALA A 110 9.19 -11.31 6.86
CA ALA A 110 9.67 -11.67 5.51
C ALA A 110 9.44 -10.54 4.49
N VAL A 111 8.30 -9.84 4.57
CA VAL A 111 8.04 -8.63 3.76
C VAL A 111 9.08 -7.54 4.07
N ARG A 112 9.32 -7.24 5.35
CA ARG A 112 10.30 -6.21 5.73
C ARG A 112 11.72 -6.56 5.27
N ALA A 113 12.08 -7.85 5.25
CA ALA A 113 13.34 -8.31 4.67
C ALA A 113 13.42 -8.02 3.17
N ARG A 114 12.36 -8.28 2.39
CA ARG A 114 12.31 -7.89 0.97
C ARG A 114 12.37 -6.38 0.76
N VAL A 115 11.72 -5.59 1.61
CA VAL A 115 11.85 -4.12 1.54
C VAL A 115 13.28 -3.67 1.77
N ALA A 116 13.99 -4.29 2.71
CA ALA A 116 15.41 -4.00 2.94
C ALA A 116 16.28 -4.38 1.72
N GLU A 117 15.96 -5.48 1.03
CA GLU A 117 16.60 -5.86 -0.24
C GLU A 117 16.41 -4.75 -1.30
N LEU A 118 15.15 -4.31 -1.52
CA LEU A 118 14.86 -3.21 -2.45
C LEU A 118 15.59 -1.91 -2.08
N ALA A 119 15.68 -1.60 -0.78
CA ALA A 119 16.34 -0.38 -0.28
C ALA A 119 17.86 -0.41 -0.48
N SER A 120 18.47 -1.59 -0.49
CA SER A 120 19.91 -1.78 -0.73
C SER A 120 20.29 -1.76 -2.21
N GLY A 121 19.32 -2.06 -3.08
CA GLY A 121 19.46 -2.00 -4.53
C GLY A 121 19.06 -0.64 -5.12
N ASP A 122 18.84 -0.61 -6.44
CA ASP A 122 18.34 0.55 -7.18
C ASP A 122 16.88 0.35 -7.65
N ASP A 123 16.20 -0.65 -7.11
CA ASP A 123 14.86 -1.08 -7.54
C ASP A 123 13.75 -0.05 -7.28
N LEU A 124 14.03 1.00 -6.51
CA LEU A 124 13.06 2.04 -6.12
C LEU A 124 13.22 3.37 -6.88
N ASN A 125 14.17 3.47 -7.81
CA ASN A 125 14.46 4.70 -8.56
C ASN A 125 14.24 4.56 -10.08
N GLY A 126 13.66 3.44 -10.52
CA GLY A 126 13.30 3.19 -11.93
C GLY A 126 11.98 3.85 -12.36
N PRO A 127 11.44 3.47 -13.53
CA PRO A 127 10.08 3.84 -13.95
C PRO A 127 9.04 3.43 -12.90
N TRP A 128 8.03 4.28 -12.66
CA TRP A 128 7.09 4.09 -11.54
C TRP A 128 6.37 2.74 -11.58
N GLU A 129 5.94 2.27 -12.75
CA GLU A 129 5.25 0.99 -12.85
C GLU A 129 6.16 -0.21 -12.52
N ASP A 130 7.46 -0.11 -12.80
CA ASP A 130 8.44 -1.12 -12.37
C ASP A 130 8.67 -1.05 -10.86
N VAL A 131 8.84 0.16 -10.31
CA VAL A 131 8.98 0.39 -8.87
C VAL A 131 7.76 -0.16 -8.11
N ARG A 132 6.54 0.11 -8.60
CA ARG A 132 5.30 -0.40 -8.01
C ARG A 132 5.25 -1.93 -8.05
N ARG A 133 5.64 -2.56 -9.16
CA ARG A 133 5.75 -4.04 -9.23
C ARG A 133 6.73 -4.60 -8.21
N ARG A 134 7.86 -3.93 -7.99
CA ARG A 134 8.84 -4.30 -6.95
C ARG A 134 8.24 -4.16 -5.55
N ILE A 135 7.52 -3.06 -5.27
CA ILE A 135 6.83 -2.85 -3.99
C ILE A 135 5.78 -3.94 -3.74
N LEU A 136 4.99 -4.31 -4.76
CA LEU A 136 4.02 -5.42 -4.66
C LEU A 136 4.72 -6.75 -4.35
N TRP A 137 5.79 -7.07 -5.09
CA TRP A 137 6.58 -8.28 -4.85
C TRP A 137 7.15 -8.33 -3.43
N ALA A 138 7.74 -7.22 -2.95
CA ALA A 138 8.24 -7.13 -1.58
C ALA A 138 7.13 -7.36 -0.58
N GLY A 139 5.93 -6.87 -0.89
CA GLY A 139 4.75 -7.06 -0.08
C GLY A 139 4.11 -8.44 -0.11
N GLY A 140 4.59 -9.35 -0.95
CA GLY A 140 3.95 -10.65 -1.14
C GLY A 140 2.65 -10.57 -1.93
N LEU A 141 2.54 -9.63 -2.86
CA LEU A 141 1.39 -9.44 -3.74
C LEU A 141 1.78 -9.72 -5.20
N LYS A 142 0.89 -10.38 -5.93
CA LYS A 142 0.93 -10.49 -7.38
C LYS A 142 0.51 -9.16 -8.02
N ASP A 143 1.13 -8.82 -9.13
CA ASP A 143 0.65 -7.72 -9.98
C ASP A 143 -0.50 -8.22 -10.87
N LEU A 144 -1.71 -7.83 -10.50
CA LEU A 144 -2.97 -8.22 -11.13
C LEU A 144 -3.75 -6.96 -11.53
N PRO A 145 -3.20 -6.11 -12.41
CA PRO A 145 -3.75 -4.79 -12.72
C PRO A 145 -5.02 -4.84 -13.57
N ASN A 146 -5.40 -6.02 -14.08
CA ASN A 146 -6.57 -6.22 -14.93
C ASN A 146 -7.61 -7.17 -14.30
N SER A 147 -7.38 -7.64 -13.07
CA SER A 147 -8.35 -8.48 -12.36
C SER A 147 -9.60 -7.69 -12.00
N ARG A 148 -10.74 -8.39 -11.89
CA ARG A 148 -11.99 -7.76 -11.46
C ARG A 148 -11.96 -7.44 -9.95
N PRO A 149 -12.70 -6.43 -9.48
CA PRO A 149 -12.92 -6.23 -8.05
C PRO A 149 -13.39 -7.52 -7.36
N GLY A 150 -12.75 -7.87 -6.24
CA GLY A 150 -12.99 -9.12 -5.52
C GLY A 150 -12.21 -10.34 -6.04
N GLN A 151 -11.52 -10.24 -7.18
CA GLN A 151 -10.69 -11.32 -7.76
C GLN A 151 -9.18 -10.99 -7.67
N GLY A 152 -8.78 -10.34 -6.58
CA GLY A 152 -7.37 -10.00 -6.33
C GLY A 152 -6.87 -8.83 -7.19
N TYR A 153 -7.74 -7.90 -7.58
CA TYR A 153 -7.33 -6.66 -8.26
C TYR A 153 -6.35 -5.86 -7.40
N THR A 154 -5.10 -5.76 -7.85
CA THR A 154 -4.05 -4.96 -7.19
C THR A 154 -3.72 -3.69 -7.95
N GLY A 155 -4.40 -3.38 -9.07
CA GLY A 155 -4.07 -2.24 -9.94
C GLY A 155 -4.06 -0.87 -9.26
N HIS A 156 -4.86 -0.69 -8.20
CA HIS A 156 -4.88 0.54 -7.39
C HIS A 156 -3.89 0.56 -6.23
N SER A 157 -3.27 -0.58 -5.89
CA SER A 157 -2.35 -0.68 -4.76
C SER A 157 -1.18 0.26 -5.00
N PHE A 158 -0.96 1.18 -4.06
CA PHE A 158 0.06 2.23 -4.11
C PHE A 158 -0.11 3.26 -5.24
N ASN A 159 -1.17 3.17 -6.05
CA ASN A 159 -1.46 4.06 -7.18
C ASN A 159 -2.52 5.12 -6.88
N ASP A 160 -3.13 5.09 -5.70
CA ASP A 160 -4.06 6.11 -5.21
C ASP A 160 -3.67 6.59 -3.82
N TYR A 161 -4.39 7.59 -3.31
CA TYR A 161 -4.04 8.21 -2.03
C TYR A 161 -4.23 7.30 -0.81
N ASN A 162 -5.03 6.24 -0.92
CA ASN A 162 -5.63 5.55 0.21
C ASN A 162 -5.17 4.10 0.36
N HIS A 163 -5.00 3.34 -0.73
CA HIS A 163 -4.61 1.92 -0.73
C HIS A 163 -3.09 1.77 -0.66
N VAL A 164 -2.51 2.28 0.43
CA VAL A 164 -1.05 2.44 0.60
C VAL A 164 -0.49 1.66 1.79
N ASP A 165 -1.35 0.98 2.55
CA ASP A 165 -0.97 0.17 3.69
C ASP A 165 -0.80 -1.27 3.26
N LEU A 166 0.43 -1.75 3.25
CA LEU A 166 0.64 -3.18 3.08
C LEU A 166 0.42 -3.89 4.41
N THR A 167 -0.72 -4.54 4.53
CA THR A 167 -1.08 -5.34 5.70
C THR A 167 -0.74 -6.80 5.46
N THR A 168 -0.22 -7.49 6.48
CA THR A 168 -0.05 -8.95 6.48
C THR A 168 -0.96 -9.53 7.56
N MET A 169 -1.77 -10.52 7.23
CA MET A 169 -2.84 -10.96 8.13
C MET A 169 -3.01 -12.47 8.14
N ASN A 170 -3.35 -13.01 9.31
CA ASN A 170 -3.60 -14.43 9.50
C ASN A 170 -4.81 -14.87 8.68
N ASP A 171 -4.82 -16.13 8.23
CA ASP A 171 -5.89 -16.67 7.38
C ASP A 171 -7.28 -16.54 8.05
N GLN A 172 -7.32 -16.68 9.38
CA GLN A 172 -8.53 -16.56 10.19
C GLN A 172 -9.20 -15.19 10.09
N VAL A 173 -8.42 -14.12 9.95
CA VAL A 173 -8.92 -12.73 9.87
C VAL A 173 -9.00 -12.21 8.43
N SER A 174 -8.40 -12.91 7.46
CA SER A 174 -8.44 -12.52 6.05
C SER A 174 -9.86 -12.38 5.47
N ASN A 175 -10.83 -13.10 6.06
CA ASN A 175 -12.24 -13.05 5.68
C ASN A 175 -13.07 -11.99 6.44
N ASN A 176 -12.48 -11.25 7.36
CA ASN A 176 -13.20 -10.24 8.13
C ASN A 176 -13.80 -9.18 7.21
N THR A 177 -14.99 -8.71 7.57
CA THR A 177 -15.68 -7.58 6.93
C THR A 177 -15.56 -6.34 7.81
N ASN A 178 -15.62 -5.15 7.20
CA ASN A 178 -15.48 -3.87 7.93
C ASN A 178 -16.55 -3.69 9.03
N ASN A 179 -17.77 -4.23 8.87
CA ASN A 179 -18.87 -4.14 9.86
C ASN A 179 -19.15 -2.72 10.39
N GLY A 180 -18.82 -1.69 9.59
CA GLY A 180 -18.96 -0.27 9.97
C GLY A 180 -17.90 0.25 10.95
N GLN A 181 -16.84 -0.52 11.22
CA GLN A 181 -15.79 -0.16 12.17
C GLN A 181 -14.88 0.95 11.63
N VAL A 182 -14.62 0.95 10.32
CA VAL A 182 -13.87 2.01 9.63
C VAL A 182 -14.85 2.92 8.90
N GLU A 183 -14.85 4.20 9.25
CA GLU A 183 -15.67 5.23 8.61
C GLU A 183 -15.28 5.39 7.13
N GLY A 184 -16.26 5.45 6.24
CA GLY A 184 -16.04 5.59 4.80
C GLY A 184 -15.74 4.29 4.04
N ILE A 185 -15.69 3.14 4.70
CA ILE A 185 -15.47 1.83 4.08
C ILE A 185 -16.74 0.97 4.09
N ALA A 186 -17.00 0.25 3.00
CA ALA A 186 -18.21 -0.56 2.83
C ALA A 186 -18.35 -1.65 3.92
N TYR A 187 -19.53 -1.71 4.56
CA TYR A 187 -19.85 -2.61 5.68
C TYR A 187 -19.55 -4.10 5.41
N GLY A 188 -19.79 -4.57 4.18
CA GLY A 188 -19.67 -5.97 3.78
C GLY A 188 -18.44 -6.32 2.94
N ASN A 189 -17.34 -5.57 3.02
CA ASN A 189 -16.17 -5.77 2.15
C ASN A 189 -15.51 -7.16 2.35
N ARG A 190 -15.87 -8.13 1.50
CA ARG A 190 -15.38 -9.53 1.55
C ARG A 190 -14.05 -9.66 0.79
N LEU A 191 -12.97 -9.22 1.41
CA LEU A 191 -11.64 -9.21 0.77
C LEU A 191 -10.96 -10.57 0.73
N GLY A 192 -11.37 -11.54 1.56
CA GLY A 192 -10.60 -12.78 1.77
C GLY A 192 -10.26 -13.59 0.52
N GLU A 193 -11.16 -13.66 -0.47
CA GLU A 193 -10.85 -14.35 -1.73
C GLU A 193 -9.84 -13.58 -2.57
N GLY A 194 -10.02 -12.25 -2.68
CA GLY A 194 -9.05 -11.40 -3.37
C GLY A 194 -7.66 -11.45 -2.73
N ILE A 195 -7.60 -11.50 -1.39
CA ILE A 195 -6.37 -11.64 -0.62
C ILE A 195 -5.68 -12.96 -0.95
N ARG A 196 -6.39 -14.10 -0.94
CA ARG A 196 -5.80 -15.40 -1.31
C ARG A 196 -5.28 -15.43 -2.74
N ILE A 197 -6.07 -14.91 -3.68
CA ILE A 197 -5.70 -14.90 -5.09
C ILE A 197 -4.43 -14.07 -5.31
N ALA A 198 -4.37 -12.87 -4.72
CA ALA A 198 -3.27 -11.95 -4.92
C ALA A 198 -2.02 -12.26 -4.08
N SER A 199 -2.15 -12.99 -2.98
CA SER A 199 -1.00 -13.29 -2.11
C SER A 199 -0.01 -14.25 -2.75
N LEU A 200 1.28 -13.96 -2.57
CA LEU A 200 2.39 -14.85 -2.88
C LEU A 200 2.61 -15.81 -1.70
N PRO A 201 2.57 -17.14 -1.92
CA PRO A 201 2.65 -18.11 -0.84
C PRO A 201 4.06 -18.22 -0.23
N GLU A 202 5.12 -17.82 -0.94
CA GLU A 202 6.49 -18.02 -0.45
C GLU A 202 6.88 -17.13 0.75
N LEU A 203 6.05 -16.14 1.13
CA LEU A 203 6.26 -15.33 2.33
C LEU A 203 5.63 -15.94 3.60
N GLY A 204 5.20 -17.20 3.55
CA GLY A 204 4.65 -17.92 4.71
C GLY A 204 3.12 -17.89 4.79
N ALA A 205 2.57 -18.36 5.91
CA ALA A 205 1.12 -18.47 6.11
C ALA A 205 0.41 -17.10 6.14
N GLY A 206 -0.93 -17.11 6.03
CA GLY A 206 -1.73 -15.88 5.94
C GLY A 206 -1.71 -15.24 4.55
N GLY A 207 -2.17 -14.00 4.47
CA GLY A 207 -2.22 -13.21 3.25
C GLY A 207 -1.63 -11.81 3.39
N SER A 208 -1.36 -11.18 2.25
CA SER A 208 -0.97 -9.78 2.11
C SER A 208 -2.08 -9.00 1.38
N TRP A 209 -2.24 -7.72 1.71
CA TRP A 209 -3.18 -6.84 1.00
C TRP A 209 -2.82 -5.36 1.17
N SER A 210 -3.09 -4.55 0.14
CA SER A 210 -3.04 -3.08 0.25
C SER A 210 -4.36 -2.56 0.81
N THR A 211 -4.39 -2.20 2.08
CA THR A 211 -5.58 -1.71 2.79
C THR A 211 -5.66 -0.19 2.75
N CYS A 212 -6.84 0.34 3.06
CA CYS A 212 -7.10 1.77 3.12
C CYS A 212 -6.45 2.39 4.37
N ALA A 213 -5.74 3.50 4.19
CA ALA A 213 -5.03 4.25 5.23
C ALA A 213 -5.86 5.38 5.87
N MET A 214 -7.12 5.58 5.46
CA MET A 214 -8.02 6.56 6.09
C MET A 214 -8.12 6.31 7.60
N GLY A 215 -7.89 7.35 8.41
CA GLY A 215 -7.88 7.23 9.88
C GLY A 215 -6.52 6.88 10.48
N CYS A 216 -5.47 6.68 9.67
CA CYS A 216 -4.12 6.36 10.18
C CYS A 216 -3.44 7.50 10.95
N ASN A 217 -3.95 8.73 10.87
CA ASN A 217 -3.45 9.87 11.65
C ASN A 217 -4.00 9.96 13.08
N LYS A 218 -4.86 9.02 13.49
CA LYS A 218 -5.34 8.90 14.87
C LYS A 218 -4.34 8.09 15.72
N ASP A 219 -4.47 8.21 17.04
CA ASP A 219 -3.69 7.44 18.00
C ASP A 219 -4.63 6.74 19.01
N PRO A 220 -4.75 5.39 18.97
CA PRO A 220 -4.14 4.49 17.98
C PRO A 220 -4.72 4.68 16.56
N PRO A 221 -4.04 4.22 15.49
CA PRO A 221 -4.54 4.31 14.12
C PRO A 221 -5.92 3.66 13.97
N GLN A 222 -6.80 4.31 13.18
CA GLN A 222 -8.18 3.86 12.93
C GLN A 222 -8.40 3.43 11.48
N ASP A 223 -7.35 2.97 10.82
CA ASP A 223 -7.40 2.50 9.44
C ASP A 223 -7.86 1.03 9.34
N VAL A 224 -7.98 0.53 8.10
CA VAL A 224 -8.50 -0.82 7.83
C VAL A 224 -7.59 -1.90 8.39
N ALA A 225 -6.26 -1.71 8.37
CA ALA A 225 -5.32 -2.69 8.91
C ALA A 225 -5.57 -2.91 10.41
N HIS A 226 -5.63 -1.81 11.15
CA HIS A 226 -5.70 -1.82 12.60
C HIS A 226 -7.09 -2.19 13.13
N LEU A 227 -8.18 -1.72 12.49
CA LEU A 227 -9.55 -1.98 12.97
C LEU A 227 -10.16 -3.28 12.44
N GLN A 228 -10.20 -3.46 11.12
CA GLN A 228 -10.90 -4.61 10.51
C GLN A 228 -10.09 -5.90 10.67
N PHE A 229 -8.78 -5.83 10.40
CA PHE A 229 -7.92 -7.01 10.44
C PHE A 229 -7.22 -7.19 11.78
N ARG A 230 -7.24 -6.19 12.67
CA ARG A 230 -6.46 -6.18 13.90
C ARG A 230 -5.00 -6.56 13.63
N SER A 231 -4.44 -5.96 12.59
CA SER A 231 -3.10 -6.26 12.12
C SER A 231 -2.25 -5.01 11.98
N ARG A 232 -0.97 -5.10 12.37
CA ARG A 232 0.06 -4.15 11.97
C ARG A 232 0.27 -4.12 10.47
N ILE A 233 0.70 -2.98 9.98
CA ILE A 233 1.20 -2.87 8.61
C ILE A 233 2.67 -3.34 8.54
N ALA A 234 2.99 -4.07 7.48
CA ALA A 234 4.36 -4.42 7.19
C ALA A 234 5.14 -3.18 6.73
N PHE A 235 4.53 -2.39 5.85
CA PHE A 235 4.94 -1.03 5.51
C PHE A 235 3.76 -0.19 5.00
N LYS A 236 3.94 1.13 4.97
CA LYS A 236 3.04 2.13 4.39
C LYS A 236 3.84 3.02 3.44
N LEU A 237 3.27 3.29 2.25
CA LEU A 237 3.85 4.24 1.31
C LEU A 237 3.37 5.66 1.62
N VAL A 238 4.33 6.58 1.81
CA VAL A 238 4.08 8.00 2.05
C VAL A 238 4.82 8.83 1.01
N TRP A 239 4.08 9.65 0.25
CA TRP A 239 4.69 10.61 -0.67
C TRP A 239 5.31 11.78 0.11
N VAL A 240 6.53 12.15 -0.26
CA VAL A 240 7.28 13.25 0.35
C VAL A 240 6.68 14.58 -0.11
N PRO A 241 6.36 15.51 0.81
CA PRO A 241 5.75 16.80 0.47
C PRO A 241 6.80 17.81 -0.03
N ASN A 242 7.61 17.43 -1.02
CA ASN A 242 8.44 18.36 -1.79
C ASN A 242 7.59 19.07 -2.86
N GLU A 243 8.19 19.95 -3.67
CA GLU A 243 7.45 20.72 -4.68
C GLU A 243 6.70 19.83 -5.68
N LEU A 244 7.32 18.71 -6.07
CA LEU A 244 6.83 17.83 -7.15
C LEU A 244 6.09 16.59 -6.65
N TYR A 245 6.12 16.30 -5.34
CA TYR A 245 5.70 15.06 -4.68
C TYR A 245 6.33 13.80 -5.30
N ASP A 246 7.52 13.89 -5.88
CA ASP A 246 8.11 12.85 -6.75
C ASP A 246 8.96 11.81 -6.01
N THR A 247 9.10 11.95 -4.70
CA THR A 247 9.84 11.04 -3.84
C THR A 247 8.87 10.40 -2.86
N PHE A 248 9.06 9.13 -2.52
CA PHE A 248 8.28 8.44 -1.51
C PHE A 248 9.18 7.76 -0.47
N VAL A 249 8.57 7.46 0.68
CA VAL A 249 9.16 6.60 1.71
C VAL A 249 8.25 5.41 1.97
N LEU A 250 8.86 4.28 2.31
CA LEU A 250 8.18 3.16 2.95
C LEU A 250 8.51 3.23 4.44
N VAL A 251 7.49 3.30 5.28
CA VAL A 251 7.63 3.32 6.74
C VAL A 251 6.95 2.12 7.37
N ASP A 252 7.47 1.63 8.49
CA ASP A 252 6.83 0.56 9.24
C ASP A 252 5.63 1.04 10.08
N ASP A 253 5.03 0.11 10.83
CA ASP A 253 3.89 0.39 11.70
C ASP A 253 4.19 1.42 12.81
N ASP A 254 5.45 1.54 13.24
CA ASP A 254 5.90 2.53 14.22
C ASP A 254 6.25 3.89 13.58
N GLY A 255 6.19 3.98 12.25
CA GLY A 255 6.60 5.15 11.48
C GLY A 255 8.11 5.23 11.22
N LYS A 256 8.87 4.15 11.41
CA LYS A 256 10.31 4.10 11.13
C LYS A 256 10.55 3.93 9.64
N LEU A 257 11.53 4.65 9.10
CA LEU A 257 11.94 4.52 7.71
C LEU A 257 12.45 3.10 7.41
N LEU A 258 11.89 2.48 6.37
CA LEU A 258 12.37 1.20 5.83
C LEU A 258 13.09 1.41 4.50
N ALA A 259 12.54 2.23 3.61
CA ALA A 259 13.11 2.48 2.29
C ALA A 259 12.69 3.86 1.76
N ARG A 260 13.38 4.35 0.73
CA ARG A 260 13.01 5.54 -0.04
C ARG A 260 13.18 5.28 -1.53
N GLY A 261 12.42 6.00 -2.34
CA GLY A 261 12.58 5.96 -3.80
C GLY A 261 12.18 7.28 -4.45
N THR A 262 12.82 7.57 -5.58
CA THR A 262 12.51 8.71 -6.46
C THR A 262 12.40 8.17 -7.88
N PRO A 263 11.20 7.79 -8.35
CA PRO A 263 11.03 7.24 -9.69
C PRO A 263 11.51 8.19 -10.79
N SER A 264 12.08 7.64 -11.86
CA SER A 264 12.88 8.39 -12.83
C SER A 264 12.14 8.84 -14.10
N ASP A 265 10.94 8.32 -14.36
CA ASP A 265 10.15 8.62 -15.57
C ASP A 265 9.30 9.91 -15.47
N GLY A 266 9.51 10.67 -14.39
CA GLY A 266 9.00 12.02 -14.20
C GLY A 266 7.53 12.10 -13.77
N PRO A 267 7.03 13.31 -13.43
CA PRO A 267 5.73 13.48 -12.76
C PRO A 267 4.52 12.99 -13.54
N SER A 268 4.63 12.85 -14.86
CA SER A 268 3.55 12.35 -15.74
C SER A 268 3.33 10.85 -15.66
N ALA A 269 4.35 10.09 -15.23
CA ALA A 269 4.27 8.65 -15.06
C ALA A 269 3.90 8.22 -13.63
N LEU A 270 4.04 9.15 -12.67
CA LEU A 270 3.61 8.98 -11.29
C LEU A 270 2.08 8.99 -11.16
N PRO A 271 1.53 8.51 -10.02
CA PRO A 271 0.13 8.77 -9.69
C PRO A 271 -0.20 10.26 -9.79
N PRO A 272 -1.44 10.64 -10.17
CA PRO A 272 -1.81 12.04 -10.33
C PRO A 272 -1.39 12.88 -9.12
N LEU A 273 -0.85 14.08 -9.33
CA LEU A 273 -0.30 14.92 -8.26
C LEU A 273 -1.27 15.07 -7.07
N ARG A 274 -2.57 15.21 -7.36
CA ARG A 274 -3.62 15.30 -6.34
C ARG A 274 -3.66 14.07 -5.42
N GLU A 275 -3.47 12.86 -5.95
CA GLU A 275 -3.45 11.61 -5.18
C GLU A 275 -2.25 11.57 -4.24
N ARG A 276 -1.07 11.96 -4.73
CA ARG A 276 0.16 12.03 -3.93
C ARG A 276 0.05 13.08 -2.82
N GLN A 277 -0.54 14.23 -3.11
CA GLN A 277 -0.84 15.26 -2.10
C GLN A 277 -1.86 14.80 -1.06
N LEU A 278 -2.92 14.10 -1.48
CA LEU A 278 -3.92 13.55 -0.55
C LEU A 278 -3.33 12.45 0.33
N ASN A 279 -2.46 11.61 -0.23
CA ASN A 279 -1.75 10.57 0.53
C ASN A 279 -0.99 11.17 1.70
N TYR A 280 -0.15 12.18 1.44
CA TYR A 280 0.55 12.86 2.52
C TYR A 280 -0.43 13.55 3.49
N ARG A 281 -1.46 14.22 2.97
CA ARG A 281 -2.44 14.95 3.79
C ARG A 281 -3.13 14.07 4.82
N ILE A 282 -3.51 12.83 4.49
CA ILE A 282 -4.18 11.94 5.43
C ILE A 282 -3.24 11.41 6.53
N MET A 283 -1.92 11.53 6.35
CA MET A 283 -0.89 11.09 7.30
C MET A 283 -0.26 12.24 8.08
N ALA A 284 -0.44 13.49 7.61
CA ALA A 284 0.18 14.66 8.20
C ALA A 284 -0.12 14.78 9.71
N GLY A 285 0.91 15.07 10.49
CA GLY A 285 0.83 15.18 11.95
C GLY A 285 0.81 13.84 12.69
N SER A 286 0.98 12.71 12.00
CA SER A 286 1.05 11.37 12.60
C SER A 286 2.48 10.85 12.71
N LYS A 287 2.65 9.66 13.31
CA LYS A 287 3.94 8.95 13.30
C LYS A 287 4.44 8.63 11.88
N TYR A 288 3.54 8.44 10.92
CA TYR A 288 3.89 8.02 9.56
C TYR A 288 4.45 9.16 8.70
N SER A 289 4.18 10.44 9.00
CA SER A 289 4.65 11.57 8.19
C SER A 289 6.08 12.03 8.52
N LYS A 290 6.63 11.64 9.67
CA LYS A 290 7.88 12.19 10.23
C LYS A 290 9.08 12.08 9.28
N GLU A 291 9.28 10.91 8.67
CA GLU A 291 10.42 10.69 7.77
C GLU A 291 10.25 11.39 6.43
N ALA A 292 9.02 11.46 5.91
CA ALA A 292 8.70 12.26 4.73
C ALA A 292 8.97 13.76 4.95
N GLU A 293 8.55 14.30 6.10
CA GLU A 293 8.81 15.70 6.50
C GLU A 293 10.31 16.00 6.68
N LYS A 294 11.07 15.04 7.21
CA LYS A 294 12.53 15.16 7.35
C LYS A 294 13.19 15.28 5.98
N ILE A 295 12.81 14.44 5.02
CA ILE A 295 13.35 14.49 3.66
C ILE A 295 12.96 15.80 2.96
N ALA A 296 11.68 16.20 3.05
CA ALA A 296 11.22 17.44 2.43
C ALA A 296 11.97 18.68 2.95
N ARG A 297 12.30 18.73 4.25
CA ARG A 297 13.10 19.82 4.83
C ARG A 297 14.53 19.85 4.31
N ASN A 298 15.17 18.69 4.14
CA ASN A 298 16.54 18.62 3.65
C ASN A 298 16.64 19.10 2.19
N VAL A 299 15.66 18.74 1.35
CA VAL A 299 15.58 19.22 -0.03
C VAL A 299 15.40 20.74 -0.09
N ALA A 300 14.69 21.35 0.86
CA ALA A 300 14.52 22.81 0.90
C ALA A 300 15.78 23.58 1.36
N THR A 301 16.77 22.88 1.91
CA THR A 301 18.03 23.48 2.40
C THR A 301 19.21 23.29 1.44
N GLU A 302 19.04 22.48 0.40
CA GLU A 302 20.02 22.27 -0.68
C GLU A 302 19.74 23.21 -1.86
#